data_AF-A0A7K1KU33-F1
#
_entry.id   AF-A0A7K1KU33-F1
#
_cell.length_a   1.000
_cell.length_b   1.000
_cell.length_c   1.000
_cell.angle_alpha   90.00
_cell.angle_beta   90.00
_cell.angle_gamma   90.00
#
_symmetry.space_group_name_H-M   'P 1'
#
loop_
_entity.id
_entity.type
_entity.pdbx_description
1 polymer ?
#
loop_
_entity_poly.entity_id
_entity_poly.type
_entity_poly.pdbx_seq_one_letter_code
_entity_poly.pdbx_strand_id
1 'polypeptide(L)'
;MHQVATHRRKSASWRRLAAASVGVGLGLFPLAHGATADETPQAPKFSVAGGRYEHTVAVELKAERGETIRYTTDGSIPQKSSRAYGGRPIRISKDTNLTARAFKGNKVGAFKSAGYLIRKGEQPIARMMILSDVHVGDYGADRDRWTSYFDTIGGVLGKPDAILSNGDMINDNGDGRGKDHQMVARIFKENLQRKGMNATKVLMAYGNHDASLADVRAGYPKEWFPDSGDGYYRTEVKGIPVVTVNTENYSAAQGAWLRTQLAQISANPAYRDLPIIVGGHKPVPGTVLDGQQTANPALAQDMAKFPRAVYFSGHSHLNLNDPRAIHQKNFTAVNDSSSSYIEFDHGYQMLDAEGKLAGRFETPTAQGLAVEIYRGRTVINRINLNADLHDIYTGGKWSANWKPPYQSDGTLAGEPWEIKTAGGDAKVVRNFTYTDANRNRRAPRWTSSHPLSAQTGEDGRLALRIEQAKDDELVYHYKVRVTRADNGTEVLTTKVANRFDVVPAADSMDIPVPAKRDGVKYRAEVIAVDAQGNQSQVAVKVLK
;
A
#
# COMPACT_ATOMS: atom_id res chain seq x y z
N MET A 1 63.03 -18.93 38.93
CA MET A 1 62.11 -19.58 37.96
C MET A 1 61.66 -18.49 36.99
N HIS A 2 62.45 -18.27 35.92
CA HIS A 2 62.21 -18.66 34.50
C HIS A 2 61.08 -17.83 33.85
N GLN A 3 61.32 -16.75 33.09
CA GLN A 3 61.99 -16.51 31.79
C GLN A 3 60.97 -16.15 30.69
N VAL A 4 60.97 -14.86 30.33
CA VAL A 4 60.84 -14.17 29.02
C VAL A 4 60.50 -15.01 27.76
N ALA A 5 59.55 -14.53 26.93
CA ALA A 5 59.75 -14.27 25.48
C ALA A 5 58.54 -13.60 24.80
N THR A 6 58.78 -12.40 24.26
CA THR A 6 57.99 -11.65 23.25
C THR A 6 58.40 -12.03 21.83
N HIS A 7 57.53 -11.90 20.80
CA HIS A 7 57.84 -11.42 19.41
C HIS A 7 56.52 -11.30 18.59
N ARG A 8 56.08 -10.08 18.21
CA ARG A 8 56.28 -9.31 16.96
C ARG A 8 55.59 -9.83 15.68
N ARG A 9 54.68 -8.98 15.16
CA ARG A 9 54.01 -9.01 13.84
C ARG A 9 55.00 -8.80 12.68
N LYS A 10 54.71 -9.38 11.51
CA LYS A 10 55.18 -8.90 10.19
C LYS A 10 54.06 -8.96 9.14
N SER A 11 53.94 -7.88 8.40
CA SER A 11 53.20 -7.71 7.15
C SER A 11 54.05 -8.13 5.95
N ALA A 12 53.44 -8.59 4.85
CA ALA A 12 54.03 -8.49 3.50
C ALA A 12 52.97 -8.63 2.39
N SER A 13 53.07 -7.71 1.43
CA SER A 13 52.34 -7.51 0.18
C SER A 13 52.71 -8.50 -0.93
N TRP A 14 51.80 -8.87 -1.84
CA TRP A 14 52.19 -9.38 -3.17
C TRP A 14 51.35 -8.78 -4.32
N ARG A 15 52.07 -8.50 -5.41
CA ARG A 15 51.72 -7.72 -6.61
C ARG A 15 51.09 -8.58 -7.72
N ARG A 16 50.46 -7.88 -8.66
CA ARG A 16 49.99 -8.32 -9.98
C ARG A 16 51.10 -8.96 -10.83
N LEU A 17 50.72 -9.95 -11.64
CA LEU A 17 51.44 -10.38 -12.84
C LEU A 17 50.43 -10.61 -13.97
N ALA A 18 50.76 -10.05 -15.14
CA ALA A 18 50.10 -10.27 -16.41
C ALA A 18 51.11 -10.91 -17.38
N ALA A 19 50.66 -11.90 -18.15
CA ALA A 19 51.25 -12.47 -19.38
C ALA A 19 50.40 -13.71 -19.73
N ALA A 20 50.27 -14.22 -20.94
CA ALA A 20 50.45 -13.80 -22.33
C ALA A 20 49.77 -14.92 -23.14
N SER A 21 49.27 -14.59 -24.32
CA SER A 21 48.54 -15.44 -25.26
C SER A 21 49.41 -16.54 -25.90
N VAL A 22 48.86 -17.75 -26.00
CA VAL A 22 49.20 -18.75 -27.03
C VAL A 22 47.89 -19.31 -27.57
N GLY A 23 47.67 -19.19 -28.88
CA GLY A 23 46.63 -19.92 -29.60
C GLY A 23 47.27 -20.99 -30.49
N VAL A 24 46.55 -22.11 -30.67
CA VAL A 24 46.34 -22.88 -31.92
C VAL A 24 45.53 -24.13 -31.54
N GLY A 25 44.49 -24.45 -32.33
CA GLY A 25 43.96 -25.81 -32.41
C GLY A 25 42.44 -25.93 -32.48
N LEU A 26 41.89 -25.76 -33.69
CA LEU A 26 40.53 -26.16 -34.05
C LEU A 26 40.27 -27.64 -33.73
N GLY A 27 39.33 -27.89 -32.83
CA GLY A 27 38.69 -29.19 -32.62
C GLY A 27 37.18 -28.99 -32.57
N LEU A 28 36.53 -29.07 -33.74
CA LEU A 28 35.08 -29.15 -33.87
C LEU A 28 34.61 -30.49 -33.27
N PHE A 29 34.06 -30.44 -32.06
CA PHE A 29 33.14 -31.46 -31.59
C PHE A 29 31.74 -30.86 -31.55
N PRO A 30 30.71 -31.51 -32.13
CA PRO A 30 29.35 -31.07 -31.99
C PRO A 30 28.97 -31.29 -30.52
N LEU A 31 29.03 -30.23 -29.71
CA LEU A 31 28.36 -30.26 -28.42
C LEU A 31 26.87 -30.35 -28.76
N ALA A 32 26.35 -31.53 -28.46
CA ALA A 32 24.97 -31.90 -28.55
C ALA A 32 24.07 -30.73 -28.15
N HIS A 33 22.96 -30.61 -28.85
CA HIS A 33 21.79 -29.89 -28.35
C HIS A 33 21.47 -30.47 -26.98
N GLY A 34 22.04 -29.87 -25.94
CA GLY A 34 21.58 -30.06 -24.58
C GLY A 34 20.15 -29.59 -24.61
N ALA A 35 19.21 -30.54 -24.60
CA ALA A 35 17.83 -30.29 -24.30
C ALA A 35 17.83 -29.42 -23.05
N THR A 36 17.55 -28.13 -23.24
CA THR A 36 17.60 -27.15 -22.17
C THR A 36 16.68 -27.64 -21.08
N ALA A 37 17.21 -27.72 -19.85
CA ALA A 37 16.40 -27.92 -18.67
C ALA A 37 15.14 -27.07 -18.79
N ASP A 38 14.02 -27.72 -18.56
CA ASP A 38 12.68 -27.20 -18.73
C ASP A 38 12.44 -26.08 -17.69
N GLU A 39 12.92 -24.87 -17.97
CA GLU A 39 12.94 -23.77 -17.00
C GLU A 39 11.60 -23.00 -17.00
N THR A 40 11.09 -22.74 -15.80
CA THR A 40 9.91 -21.88 -15.59
C THR A 40 10.22 -20.46 -16.07
N PRO A 41 9.35 -19.81 -16.87
CA PRO A 41 9.62 -18.46 -17.37
C PRO A 41 9.90 -17.45 -16.25
N GLN A 42 10.82 -16.51 -16.50
CA GLN A 42 11.09 -15.40 -15.58
C GLN A 42 10.01 -14.29 -15.70
N ALA A 43 9.98 -13.38 -14.72
CA ALA A 43 9.11 -12.21 -14.80
C ALA A 43 9.52 -11.31 -15.99
N PRO A 44 8.57 -10.81 -16.80
CA PRO A 44 8.88 -9.89 -17.90
C PRO A 44 9.56 -8.61 -17.42
N LYS A 45 10.53 -8.13 -18.19
CA LYS A 45 11.20 -6.84 -17.95
C LYS A 45 10.42 -5.72 -18.64
N PHE A 46 10.14 -4.65 -17.90
CA PHE A 46 9.47 -3.46 -18.43
C PHE A 46 10.54 -2.47 -18.90
N SER A 47 10.36 -1.84 -20.06
CA SER A 47 11.32 -0.86 -20.58
C SER A 47 11.29 0.48 -19.83
N VAL A 48 10.21 0.76 -19.12
CA VAL A 48 9.98 1.97 -18.34
C VAL A 48 9.58 1.54 -16.92
N ALA A 49 10.18 2.16 -15.91
CA ALA A 49 9.82 1.89 -14.52
C ALA A 49 8.44 2.46 -14.18
N GLY A 50 7.77 1.88 -13.18
CA GLY A 50 6.60 2.51 -12.58
C GLY A 50 6.94 3.87 -11.97
N GLY A 51 5.93 4.73 -11.84
CA GLY A 51 6.08 6.07 -11.27
C GLY A 51 5.24 7.13 -11.94
N ARG A 52 5.58 8.39 -11.69
CA ARG A 52 4.86 9.56 -12.21
C ARG A 52 5.45 10.09 -13.51
N TYR A 53 4.59 10.41 -14.46
CA TYR A 53 4.93 10.95 -15.78
C TYR A 53 3.99 12.10 -16.17
N GLU A 54 4.52 13.06 -16.93
CA GLU A 54 3.77 14.24 -17.40
C GLU A 54 3.26 14.09 -18.84
N HIS A 55 3.47 12.92 -19.42
CA HIS A 55 3.12 12.58 -20.79
C HIS A 55 2.68 11.11 -20.85
N THR A 56 2.09 10.72 -21.98
CA THR A 56 1.77 9.31 -22.24
C THR A 56 3.06 8.50 -22.36
N VAL A 57 3.14 7.39 -21.62
CA VAL A 57 4.30 6.49 -21.61
C VAL A 57 4.06 5.35 -22.60
N ALA A 58 5.13 4.91 -23.28
CA ALA A 58 5.13 3.73 -24.12
C ALA A 58 6.00 2.64 -23.47
N VAL A 59 5.36 1.59 -22.95
CA VAL A 59 6.04 0.50 -22.22
C VAL A 59 6.22 -0.70 -23.14
N GLU A 60 7.47 -1.11 -23.36
CA GLU A 60 7.81 -2.36 -24.00
C GLU A 60 8.02 -3.46 -22.96
N LEU A 61 7.61 -4.67 -23.28
CA LEU A 61 7.80 -5.85 -22.44
C LEU A 61 8.80 -6.81 -23.11
N LYS A 62 9.74 -7.34 -22.33
CA LYS A 62 10.75 -8.30 -22.80
C LYS A 62 10.74 -9.56 -21.92
N ALA A 63 10.90 -10.71 -22.56
CA ALA A 63 11.02 -12.03 -21.95
C ALA A 63 11.94 -12.91 -22.82
N GLU A 64 12.23 -14.14 -22.39
CA GLU A 64 13.16 -15.01 -23.10
C GLU A 64 12.55 -15.56 -24.41
N ARG A 65 13.42 -16.04 -25.31
CA ARG A 65 12.97 -16.53 -26.62
C ARG A 65 12.04 -17.75 -26.46
N GLY A 66 10.93 -17.73 -27.18
CA GLY A 66 9.94 -18.81 -27.17
C GLY A 66 8.87 -18.67 -26.08
N GLU A 67 8.87 -17.56 -25.35
CA GLU A 67 7.86 -17.23 -24.35
C GLU A 67 6.80 -16.27 -24.92
N THR A 68 5.56 -16.42 -24.47
CA THR A 68 4.47 -15.48 -24.75
C THR A 68 4.20 -14.64 -23.51
N ILE A 69 4.37 -13.32 -23.62
CA ILE A 69 4.01 -12.39 -22.55
C ILE A 69 2.51 -12.09 -22.65
N ARG A 70 1.79 -12.20 -21.52
CA ARG A 70 0.41 -11.71 -21.38
C ARG A 70 0.37 -10.60 -20.34
N TYR A 71 -0.54 -9.66 -20.50
CA TYR A 71 -0.64 -8.50 -19.61
C TYR A 71 -2.08 -8.05 -19.36
N THR A 72 -2.22 -7.26 -18.29
CA THR A 72 -3.45 -6.58 -17.85
C THR A 72 -3.10 -5.14 -17.48
N THR A 73 -4.08 -4.24 -17.53
CA THR A 73 -3.90 -2.81 -17.22
C THR A 73 -4.78 -2.34 -16.06
N ASP A 74 -5.34 -3.30 -15.32
CA ASP A 74 -6.15 -3.08 -14.13
C ASP A 74 -5.49 -3.69 -12.87
N GLY A 75 -4.25 -4.17 -13.01
CA GLY A 75 -3.52 -4.86 -11.93
C GLY A 75 -4.00 -6.28 -11.63
N SER A 76 -4.85 -6.91 -12.45
CA SER A 76 -5.21 -8.32 -12.26
C SER A 76 -4.13 -9.28 -12.77
N ILE A 77 -4.07 -10.53 -12.27
CA ILE A 77 -3.12 -11.54 -12.75
C ILE A 77 -3.43 -11.87 -14.22
N PRO A 78 -2.46 -11.74 -15.16
CA PRO A 78 -2.69 -12.11 -16.54
C PRO A 78 -2.85 -13.62 -16.69
N GLN A 79 -3.94 -14.06 -17.31
CA GLN A 79 -4.18 -15.46 -17.66
C GLN A 79 -3.76 -15.78 -19.10
N LYS A 80 -3.80 -17.07 -19.47
CA LYS A 80 -3.59 -17.50 -20.87
C LYS A 80 -4.58 -16.83 -21.84
N SER A 81 -5.77 -16.47 -21.36
CA SER A 81 -6.80 -15.74 -22.11
C SER A 81 -6.58 -14.22 -22.17
N SER A 82 -5.74 -13.66 -21.30
CA SER A 82 -5.45 -12.22 -21.29
C SER A 82 -4.76 -11.77 -22.58
N ARG A 83 -4.70 -10.46 -22.80
CA ARG A 83 -4.10 -9.92 -24.02
C ARG A 83 -2.63 -10.32 -24.14
N ALA A 84 -2.25 -10.90 -25.28
CA ALA A 84 -0.86 -11.19 -25.60
C ALA A 84 -0.14 -9.90 -26.01
N TYR A 85 1.12 -9.75 -25.57
CA TYR A 85 1.99 -8.67 -26.01
C TYR A 85 2.56 -8.98 -27.39
N GLY A 86 2.06 -8.29 -28.41
CA GLY A 86 2.45 -8.49 -29.81
C GLY A 86 3.69 -7.71 -30.27
N GLY A 87 4.57 -7.30 -29.34
CA GLY A 87 5.80 -6.56 -29.65
C GLY A 87 5.64 -5.04 -29.85
N ARG A 88 4.41 -4.51 -29.94
CA ARG A 88 4.16 -3.07 -29.99
C ARG A 88 4.08 -2.48 -28.56
N PRO A 89 4.70 -1.32 -28.28
CA PRO A 89 4.65 -0.71 -26.96
C PRO A 89 3.21 -0.48 -26.46
N ILE A 90 2.98 -0.77 -25.18
CA ILE A 90 1.73 -0.51 -24.48
C ILE A 90 1.68 0.98 -24.14
N ARG A 91 0.68 1.69 -24.67
CA ARG A 91 0.50 3.13 -24.42
C ARG A 91 -0.30 3.37 -23.13
N ILE A 92 0.35 3.96 -22.13
CA ILE A 92 -0.26 4.33 -20.85
C ILE A 92 -0.50 5.84 -20.85
N SER A 93 -1.77 6.24 -20.91
CA SER A 93 -2.17 7.64 -21.11
C SER A 93 -2.97 8.24 -19.95
N LYS A 94 -3.27 7.41 -18.95
CA LYS A 94 -3.94 7.71 -17.67
C LYS A 94 -3.35 6.79 -16.60
N ASP A 95 -3.74 7.00 -15.35
CA ASP A 95 -3.29 6.18 -14.22
C ASP A 95 -3.59 4.69 -14.47
N THR A 96 -2.64 3.80 -14.19
CA THR A 96 -2.71 2.39 -14.60
C THR A 96 -1.79 1.53 -13.75
N ASN A 97 -2.32 0.39 -13.25
CA ASN A 97 -1.51 -0.73 -12.80
C ASN A 97 -1.30 -1.69 -13.96
N LEU A 98 -0.07 -1.78 -14.48
CA LEU A 98 0.31 -2.73 -15.52
C LEU A 98 0.91 -3.97 -14.86
N THR A 99 0.31 -5.12 -15.10
CA THR A 99 0.85 -6.42 -14.70
C THR A 99 1.13 -7.25 -15.94
N ALA A 100 2.29 -7.90 -15.99
CA ALA A 100 2.63 -8.84 -17.05
C ALA A 100 3.30 -10.10 -16.52
N ARG A 101 3.08 -11.23 -17.20
CA ARG A 101 3.80 -12.49 -16.94
C ARG A 101 4.05 -13.28 -18.22
N ALA A 102 5.10 -14.09 -18.23
CA ALA A 102 5.48 -14.92 -19.37
C ALA A 102 4.90 -16.34 -19.28
N PHE A 103 4.65 -16.94 -20.45
CA PHE A 103 4.11 -18.30 -20.61
C PHE A 103 4.95 -19.08 -21.61
N LYS A 104 5.23 -20.35 -21.31
CA LYS A 104 5.93 -21.27 -22.21
C LYS A 104 5.24 -22.63 -22.18
N GLY A 105 4.44 -22.92 -23.21
CA GLY A 105 3.55 -24.08 -23.21
C GLY A 105 2.57 -24.06 -22.03
N ASN A 106 2.69 -25.03 -21.12
CA ASN A 106 1.90 -25.08 -19.90
C ASN A 106 2.55 -24.40 -18.69
N LYS A 107 3.79 -23.95 -18.82
CA LYS A 107 4.49 -23.26 -17.75
C LYS A 107 4.11 -21.80 -17.68
N VAL A 108 4.08 -21.30 -16.45
CA VAL A 108 3.68 -19.95 -16.10
C VAL A 108 4.80 -19.34 -15.27
N GLY A 109 5.32 -18.20 -15.73
CA GLY A 109 6.33 -17.45 -15.00
C GLY A 109 5.78 -16.55 -13.92
N ALA A 110 6.68 -16.02 -13.10
CA ALA A 110 6.36 -14.95 -12.16
C ALA A 110 5.79 -13.72 -12.89
N PHE A 111 4.96 -12.95 -12.21
CA PHE A 111 4.45 -11.67 -12.70
C PHE A 111 5.34 -10.52 -12.22
N LYS A 112 5.32 -9.40 -12.96
CA LYS A 112 5.76 -8.09 -12.45
C LYS A 112 4.60 -7.12 -12.57
N SER A 113 4.40 -6.31 -11.53
CA SER A 113 3.43 -5.21 -11.50
C SER A 113 4.16 -3.87 -11.34
N ALA A 114 3.61 -2.83 -11.97
CA ALA A 114 4.07 -1.45 -11.80
C ALA A 114 2.89 -0.46 -11.93
N GLY A 115 2.83 0.52 -11.03
CA GLY A 115 1.89 1.63 -11.11
C GLY A 115 2.44 2.78 -11.94
N TYR A 116 1.59 3.40 -12.75
CA TYR A 116 1.89 4.59 -13.54
C TYR A 116 0.90 5.69 -13.20
N LEU A 117 1.40 6.87 -12.84
CA LEU A 117 0.63 8.08 -12.60
C LEU A 117 0.86 9.07 -13.74
N ILE A 118 -0.19 9.48 -14.45
CA ILE A 118 -0.09 10.37 -15.61
C ILE A 118 -0.69 11.75 -15.28
N ARG A 119 0.13 12.80 -15.24
CA ARG A 119 -0.25 14.18 -14.88
C ARG A 119 0.13 15.14 -16.02
N LYS A 120 -0.72 15.25 -17.03
CA LYS A 120 -0.39 15.99 -18.27
C LYS A 120 -0.41 17.50 -18.06
N GLY A 121 0.74 18.15 -18.28
CA GLY A 121 0.82 19.61 -18.40
C GLY A 121 0.62 20.39 -17.10
N GLU A 122 0.71 19.73 -15.94
CA GLU A 122 0.46 20.36 -14.64
C GLU A 122 1.65 20.16 -13.70
N GLN A 123 2.10 21.26 -13.09
CA GLN A 123 3.14 21.25 -12.08
C GLN A 123 2.55 21.57 -10.70
N PRO A 124 2.73 20.70 -9.71
CA PRO A 124 2.30 20.98 -8.35
C PRO A 124 3.17 22.07 -7.70
N ILE A 125 2.57 22.83 -6.79
CA ILE A 125 3.25 23.78 -5.89
C ILE A 125 4.14 23.02 -4.91
N ALA A 126 3.62 21.92 -4.38
CA ALA A 126 4.30 21.06 -3.43
C ALA A 126 3.93 19.59 -3.66
N ARG A 127 4.89 18.70 -3.44
CA ARG A 127 4.73 17.25 -3.44
C ARG A 127 5.12 16.69 -2.09
N MET A 128 4.23 15.91 -1.48
CA MET A 128 4.46 15.35 -0.14
C MET A 128 4.17 13.86 -0.14
N MET A 129 5.02 13.08 0.52
CA MET A 129 4.64 11.74 0.94
C MET A 129 4.03 11.83 2.34
N ILE A 130 2.87 11.22 2.56
CA ILE A 130 2.28 11.08 3.89
C ILE A 130 2.24 9.60 4.24
N LEU A 131 2.76 9.29 5.41
CA LEU A 131 2.96 7.96 5.97
C LEU A 131 2.40 7.94 7.39
N SER A 132 2.18 6.75 7.91
CA SER A 132 2.01 6.49 9.33
C SER A 132 2.42 5.05 9.63
N ASP A 133 2.49 4.70 10.92
CA ASP A 133 2.57 3.33 11.40
C ASP A 133 3.76 2.61 10.75
N VAL A 134 4.91 3.29 10.87
CA VAL A 134 6.21 2.91 10.30
C VAL A 134 6.74 1.66 10.99
N HIS A 135 6.50 1.51 12.30
CA HIS A 135 6.72 0.29 13.07
C HIS A 135 8.07 -0.38 12.76
N VAL A 136 9.15 0.39 12.84
CA VAL A 136 10.51 -0.14 12.74
C VAL A 136 10.89 -0.77 14.08
N GLY A 137 11.27 -2.04 14.04
CA GLY A 137 11.64 -2.81 15.24
C GLY A 137 13.03 -3.42 15.16
N ASP A 138 13.62 -3.53 13.96
CA ASP A 138 14.97 -4.04 13.78
C ASP A 138 15.64 -3.45 12.54
N TYR A 139 16.87 -2.94 12.69
CA TYR A 139 17.57 -2.26 11.59
C TYR A 139 17.81 -3.20 10.40
N GLY A 140 18.24 -4.45 10.66
CA GLY A 140 18.55 -5.40 9.58
C GLY A 140 17.29 -5.87 8.84
N ALA A 141 16.21 -6.15 9.58
CA ALA A 141 14.93 -6.56 9.04
C ALA A 141 14.25 -5.42 8.25
N ASP A 142 14.33 -4.19 8.76
CA ASP A 142 13.57 -3.07 8.20
C ASP A 142 14.33 -2.28 7.12
N ARG A 143 15.67 -2.28 7.12
CA ARG A 143 16.47 -1.49 6.17
C ARG A 143 16.14 -1.80 4.72
N ASP A 144 16.03 -3.07 4.34
CA ASP A 144 15.82 -3.44 2.93
C ASP A 144 14.39 -3.07 2.49
N ARG A 145 13.40 -3.27 3.37
CA ARG A 145 12.00 -2.84 3.17
C ARG A 145 11.92 -1.35 2.92
N TRP A 146 12.51 -0.54 3.81
CA TRP A 146 12.54 0.92 3.65
C TRP A 146 13.37 1.39 2.46
N THR A 147 14.40 0.63 2.06
CA THR A 147 15.13 0.90 0.82
C THR A 147 14.19 0.84 -0.39
N SER A 148 13.38 -0.22 -0.47
CA SER A 148 12.34 -0.38 -1.50
C SER A 148 11.27 0.73 -1.43
N TYR A 149 10.81 1.09 -0.23
CA TYR A 149 9.80 2.14 -0.07
C TYR A 149 10.30 3.51 -0.51
N PHE A 150 11.55 3.87 -0.21
CA PHE A 150 12.16 5.11 -0.72
C PHE A 150 12.43 5.07 -2.23
N ASP A 151 12.62 3.90 -2.84
CA ASP A 151 12.64 3.76 -4.28
C ASP A 151 11.27 4.04 -4.90
N THR A 152 10.20 3.52 -4.28
CA THR A 152 8.82 3.83 -4.65
C THR A 152 8.51 5.31 -4.51
N ILE A 153 8.79 5.93 -3.34
CA ILE A 153 8.60 7.36 -3.10
C ILE A 153 9.33 8.19 -4.16
N GLY A 154 10.57 7.82 -4.49
CA GLY A 154 11.33 8.46 -5.56
C GLY A 154 10.70 8.30 -6.95
N GLY A 155 10.09 7.15 -7.24
CA GLY A 155 9.36 6.90 -8.49
C GLY A 155 8.08 7.72 -8.62
N VAL A 156 7.30 7.85 -7.54
CA VAL A 156 5.99 8.53 -7.58
C VAL A 156 6.07 10.04 -7.37
N LEU A 157 7.06 10.53 -6.61
CA LEU A 157 7.19 11.95 -6.26
C LEU A 157 8.52 12.57 -6.69
N GLY A 158 9.46 11.79 -7.24
CA GLY A 158 10.80 12.27 -7.60
C GLY A 158 11.61 12.63 -6.37
N LYS A 159 11.67 13.93 -6.05
CA LYS A 159 12.23 14.46 -4.81
C LYS A 159 11.12 15.27 -4.14
N PRO A 160 10.34 14.65 -3.22
CA PRO A 160 9.24 15.35 -2.59
C PRO A 160 9.76 16.51 -1.74
N ASP A 161 8.94 17.54 -1.57
CA ASP A 161 9.26 18.69 -0.72
C ASP A 161 9.19 18.31 0.77
N ALA A 162 8.35 17.34 1.12
CA ALA A 162 8.29 16.77 2.45
C ALA A 162 7.86 15.29 2.48
N ILE A 163 8.25 14.59 3.54
CA ILE A 163 7.71 13.31 4.00
C ILE A 163 7.12 13.59 5.38
N LEU A 164 5.81 13.41 5.53
CA LEU A 164 5.09 13.53 6.79
C LEU A 164 4.83 12.12 7.33
N SER A 165 5.13 11.87 8.60
CA SER A 165 4.86 10.60 9.26
C SER A 165 3.99 10.82 10.49
N ASN A 166 2.76 10.32 10.47
CA ASN A 166 1.75 10.59 11.49
C ASN A 166 1.80 9.61 12.68
N GLY A 167 3.00 9.42 13.25
CA GLY A 167 3.22 8.64 14.47
C GLY A 167 3.59 7.16 14.22
N ASP A 168 3.81 6.46 15.33
CA ASP A 168 4.13 5.02 15.39
C ASP A 168 5.36 4.66 14.57
N MET A 169 6.45 5.34 14.90
CA MET A 169 7.72 5.21 14.22
C MET A 169 8.45 3.92 14.61
N ILE A 170 8.24 3.48 15.86
CA ILE A 170 8.85 2.30 16.46
C ILE A 170 7.78 1.35 16.99
N ASN A 171 8.16 0.11 17.27
CA ASN A 171 7.29 -0.87 17.93
C ASN A 171 7.49 -0.85 19.47
N ASP A 172 7.05 0.19 20.16
CA ASP A 172 7.17 0.27 21.63
C ASP A 172 5.82 0.15 22.36
N ASN A 173 5.50 -1.05 22.84
CA ASN A 173 4.23 -1.32 23.55
C ASN A 173 4.35 -1.12 25.07
N GLY A 174 5.39 -0.41 25.56
CA GLY A 174 5.61 -0.26 27.00
C GLY A 174 6.66 0.78 27.43
N ASP A 175 6.96 1.77 26.57
CA ASP A 175 7.91 2.87 26.84
C ASP A 175 9.31 2.41 27.31
N GLY A 176 9.89 1.46 26.59
CA GLY A 176 11.21 0.85 26.89
C GLY A 176 12.19 0.85 25.73
N ARG A 177 11.79 1.38 24.57
CA ARG A 177 12.51 1.29 23.30
C ARG A 177 12.85 2.65 22.69
N GLY A 178 12.93 3.72 23.48
CA GLY A 178 13.26 5.07 22.98
C GLY A 178 14.51 5.17 22.10
N LYS A 179 15.50 4.29 22.26
CA LYS A 179 16.67 4.21 21.38
C LYS A 179 16.34 3.79 19.94
N ASP A 180 15.25 3.07 19.72
CA ASP A 180 14.81 2.60 18.40
C ASP A 180 14.43 3.79 17.49
N HIS A 181 14.10 4.96 18.06
CA HIS A 181 13.92 6.19 17.27
C HIS A 181 15.19 6.58 16.49
N GLN A 182 16.38 6.37 17.06
CA GLN A 182 17.65 6.65 16.37
C GLN A 182 17.86 5.69 15.19
N MET A 183 17.35 4.47 15.30
CA MET A 183 17.37 3.47 14.22
C MET A 183 16.47 3.89 13.06
N VAL A 184 15.26 4.37 13.33
CA VAL A 184 14.38 4.96 12.30
C VAL A 184 15.07 6.16 11.63
N ALA A 185 15.60 7.08 12.44
CA ALA A 185 16.29 8.27 11.93
C ALA A 185 17.45 7.91 11.01
N ARG A 186 18.21 6.87 11.36
CA ARG A 186 19.30 6.35 10.54
C ARG A 186 18.79 5.80 9.21
N ILE A 187 17.79 4.91 9.22
CA ILE A 187 17.21 4.31 7.99
C ILE A 187 16.74 5.42 7.04
N PHE A 188 16.03 6.41 7.56
CA PHE A 188 15.51 7.52 6.74
C PHE A 188 16.64 8.40 6.20
N LYS A 189 17.63 8.77 7.03
CA LYS A 189 18.79 9.58 6.59
C LYS A 189 19.60 8.89 5.49
N GLU A 190 19.88 7.60 5.65
CA GLU A 190 20.61 6.80 4.65
C GLU A 190 19.86 6.80 3.32
N ASN A 191 18.54 6.65 3.34
CA ASN A 191 17.72 6.67 2.12
C ASN A 191 17.58 8.07 1.50
N LEU A 192 17.37 9.11 2.31
CA LEU A 192 17.34 10.50 1.82
C LEU A 192 18.65 10.84 1.10
N GLN A 193 19.78 10.48 1.69
CA GLN A 193 21.10 10.66 1.05
C GLN A 193 21.22 9.84 -0.24
N ARG A 194 20.88 8.54 -0.19
CA ARG A 194 20.95 7.62 -1.34
C ARG A 194 20.12 8.11 -2.53
N LYS A 195 18.94 8.68 -2.28
CA LYS A 195 18.03 9.20 -3.30
C LYS A 195 18.29 10.66 -3.68
N GLY A 196 19.29 11.32 -3.07
CA GLY A 196 19.60 12.72 -3.31
C GLY A 196 18.45 13.67 -2.93
N MET A 197 17.72 13.30 -1.88
CA MET A 197 16.57 14.00 -1.28
C MET A 197 17.00 14.89 -0.10
N ASN A 198 18.21 15.45 -0.14
CA ASN A 198 18.78 16.23 0.98
C ASN A 198 17.96 17.48 1.36
N ALA A 199 17.14 17.99 0.43
CA ALA A 199 16.26 19.14 0.66
C ALA A 199 14.83 18.75 1.07
N THR A 200 14.50 17.45 1.03
CA THR A 200 13.19 16.94 1.46
C THR A 200 13.08 17.07 2.97
N LYS A 201 12.06 17.77 3.45
CA LYS A 201 11.77 17.83 4.89
C LYS A 201 11.20 16.48 5.33
N VAL A 202 11.57 16.02 6.53
CA VAL A 202 10.79 15.00 7.24
C VAL A 202 10.05 15.72 8.35
N LEU A 203 8.78 15.42 8.58
CA LEU A 203 7.96 16.01 9.63
C LEU A 203 7.18 14.90 10.31
N MET A 204 7.13 14.91 11.65
CA MET A 204 6.61 13.78 12.41
C MET A 204 5.53 14.22 13.39
N ALA A 205 4.48 13.41 13.53
CA ALA A 205 3.54 13.46 14.65
C ALA A 205 3.90 12.40 15.70
N TYR A 206 3.30 12.52 16.89
CA TYR A 206 3.49 11.59 17.99
C TYR A 206 2.37 10.53 17.98
N GLY A 207 2.74 9.25 17.99
CA GLY A 207 1.82 8.11 18.07
C GLY A 207 1.90 7.33 19.38
N ASN A 208 1.01 6.35 19.56
CA ASN A 208 0.90 5.61 20.83
C ASN A 208 1.95 4.51 21.00
N HIS A 209 2.63 4.10 19.93
CA HIS A 209 3.78 3.19 19.97
C HIS A 209 5.13 3.93 19.97
N ASP A 210 5.12 5.26 19.90
CA ASP A 210 6.33 6.04 20.10
C ASP A 210 6.67 6.10 21.61
N ALA A 211 7.95 6.10 21.95
CA ALA A 211 8.41 6.25 23.33
C ALA A 211 8.09 7.65 23.88
N SER A 212 8.49 7.98 25.10
CA SER A 212 8.27 9.32 25.67
C SER A 212 8.65 10.48 24.71
N LEU A 213 7.97 11.64 24.80
CA LEU A 213 8.33 12.83 24.00
C LEU A 213 9.80 13.25 24.18
N ALA A 214 10.40 12.95 25.33
CA ALA A 214 11.82 13.19 25.58
C ALA A 214 12.70 12.29 24.69
N ASP A 215 12.35 11.01 24.59
CA ASP A 215 13.06 10.04 23.74
C ASP A 215 12.85 10.32 22.25
N VAL A 216 11.65 10.72 21.83
CA VAL A 216 11.40 11.18 20.44
C VAL A 216 12.34 12.35 20.09
N ARG A 217 12.43 13.36 20.96
CA ARG A 217 13.34 14.51 20.75
C ARG A 217 14.81 14.11 20.78
N ALA A 218 15.19 13.11 21.58
CA ALA A 218 16.56 12.59 21.63
C ALA A 218 16.89 11.70 20.42
N GLY A 219 15.87 11.09 19.81
CA GLY A 219 16.01 10.15 18.70
C GLY A 219 16.09 10.80 17.32
N TYR A 220 15.45 11.95 17.12
CA TYR A 220 15.32 12.60 15.82
C TYR A 220 15.98 13.99 15.74
N PRO A 221 16.36 14.44 14.53
CA PRO A 221 16.72 15.83 14.30
C PRO A 221 15.60 16.79 14.72
N LYS A 222 15.95 17.95 15.28
CA LYS A 222 14.97 18.97 15.69
C LYS A 222 14.11 19.44 14.52
N GLU A 223 14.64 19.43 13.31
CA GLU A 223 13.91 19.80 12.10
C GLU A 223 12.80 18.81 11.74
N TRP A 224 12.90 17.55 12.20
CA TRP A 224 11.91 16.50 11.95
C TRP A 224 10.75 16.55 12.92
N PHE A 225 11.04 16.95 14.16
CA PHE A 225 10.06 17.13 15.22
C PHE A 225 10.31 18.48 15.92
N PRO A 226 9.98 19.62 15.27
CA PRO A 226 10.28 20.97 15.77
C PRO A 226 9.31 21.42 16.87
N ASP A 227 8.80 20.46 17.64
CA ASP A 227 8.04 20.70 18.84
C ASP A 227 8.91 21.35 19.93
N SER A 228 8.28 22.17 20.77
CA SER A 228 8.91 22.86 21.89
C SER A 228 8.22 22.59 23.23
N GLY A 229 7.29 21.63 23.31
CA GLY A 229 6.50 21.42 24.52
C GLY A 229 5.75 20.09 24.55
N ASP A 230 4.53 20.07 24.00
CA ASP A 230 3.58 18.97 24.22
C ASP A 230 3.38 18.11 22.95
N GLY A 231 4.29 18.20 21.97
CA GLY A 231 4.29 17.36 20.77
C GLY A 231 3.49 17.91 19.59
N TYR A 232 3.22 19.22 19.56
CA TYR A 232 2.48 19.86 18.46
C TYR A 232 3.19 21.14 18.00
N TYR A 233 3.09 21.43 16.71
CA TYR A 233 3.79 22.55 16.09
C TYR A 233 3.16 22.97 14.76
N ARG A 234 3.51 24.16 14.30
CA ARG A 234 3.17 24.66 12.96
C ARG A 234 4.45 24.89 12.17
N THR A 235 4.42 24.54 10.89
CA THR A 235 5.51 24.77 9.94
C THR A 235 4.94 25.08 8.56
N GLU A 236 5.82 25.17 7.56
CA GLU A 236 5.45 25.32 6.16
C GLU A 236 6.33 24.47 5.25
N VAL A 237 5.74 24.00 4.16
CA VAL A 237 6.43 23.28 3.09
C VAL A 237 6.10 23.98 1.78
N LYS A 238 7.07 24.65 1.15
CA LYS A 238 6.88 25.41 -0.10
C LYS A 238 5.70 26.41 -0.04
N GLY A 239 5.51 27.08 1.10
CA GLY A 239 4.41 28.03 1.31
C GLY A 239 3.05 27.37 1.56
N ILE A 240 2.98 26.04 1.66
CA ILE A 240 1.81 25.32 2.13
C ILE A 240 1.86 25.25 3.66
N PRO A 241 0.80 25.71 4.37
CA PRO A 241 0.74 25.62 5.82
C PRO A 241 0.55 24.17 6.27
N VAL A 242 1.38 23.74 7.22
CA VAL A 242 1.33 22.41 7.84
C VAL A 242 1.23 22.57 9.35
N VAL A 243 0.25 21.90 9.96
CA VAL A 243 0.01 21.90 11.40
C VAL A 243 0.05 20.45 11.90
N THR A 244 0.94 20.16 12.84
CA THR A 244 1.01 18.84 13.48
C THR A 244 0.40 18.93 14.87
N VAL A 245 -0.48 17.98 15.20
CA VAL A 245 -1.14 17.87 16.50
C VAL A 245 -0.72 16.58 17.21
N ASN A 246 -0.50 16.66 18.52
CA ASN A 246 -0.39 15.48 19.38
C ASN A 246 -1.81 15.00 19.73
N THR A 247 -2.19 13.82 19.24
CA THR A 247 -3.50 13.23 19.53
C THR A 247 -3.51 12.31 20.75
N GLU A 248 -2.34 11.87 21.21
CA GLU A 248 -2.19 11.04 22.41
C GLU A 248 -2.44 11.84 23.69
N ASN A 249 -2.11 13.14 23.66
CA ASN A 249 -2.33 14.05 24.78
C ASN A 249 -3.02 15.35 24.33
N TYR A 250 -4.15 15.22 23.60
CA TYR A 250 -4.87 16.38 23.09
C TYR A 250 -5.59 17.15 24.21
N SER A 251 -5.02 18.28 24.60
CA SER A 251 -5.52 19.11 25.70
C SER A 251 -6.37 20.30 25.23
N ALA A 252 -7.13 20.90 26.15
CA ALA A 252 -7.86 22.15 25.87
C ALA A 252 -6.93 23.30 25.46
N ALA A 253 -5.71 23.34 25.99
CA ALA A 253 -4.69 24.33 25.62
C ALA A 253 -4.22 24.13 24.17
N GLN A 254 -3.93 22.89 23.77
CA GLN A 254 -3.61 22.55 22.39
C GLN A 254 -4.77 22.88 21.44
N GLY A 255 -6.01 22.59 21.83
CA GLY A 255 -7.19 22.96 21.05
C GLY A 255 -7.32 24.47 20.83
N ALA A 256 -7.11 25.27 21.89
CA ALA A 256 -7.10 26.73 21.77
C ALA A 256 -5.98 27.25 20.86
N TRP A 257 -4.79 26.65 20.96
CA TRP A 257 -3.68 26.94 20.07
C TRP A 257 -4.03 26.58 18.61
N LEU A 258 -4.58 25.40 18.36
CA LEU A 258 -4.95 24.92 17.02
C LEU A 258 -5.96 25.86 16.37
N ARG A 259 -7.05 26.20 17.06
CA ARG A 259 -8.06 27.15 16.56
C ARG A 259 -7.43 28.49 16.19
N THR A 260 -6.48 28.97 16.98
CA THR A 260 -5.74 30.21 16.70
C THR A 260 -4.89 30.08 15.44
N GLN A 261 -4.14 29.00 15.27
CA GLN A 261 -3.34 28.76 14.07
C GLN A 261 -4.21 28.68 12.81
N LEU A 262 -5.28 27.88 12.85
CA LEU A 262 -6.19 27.70 11.72
C LEU A 262 -6.92 29.00 11.36
N ALA A 263 -7.31 29.82 12.34
CA ALA A 263 -7.90 31.13 12.09
C ALA A 263 -6.91 32.10 11.42
N GLN A 264 -5.67 32.16 11.89
CA GLN A 264 -4.63 32.99 11.28
C GLN A 264 -4.32 32.58 9.84
N ILE A 265 -4.19 31.27 9.60
CA ILE A 265 -4.00 30.74 8.24
C ILE A 265 -5.21 31.07 7.38
N SER A 266 -6.41 30.91 7.92
CA SER A 266 -7.63 31.13 7.15
C SER A 266 -7.84 32.58 6.73
N ALA A 267 -7.43 33.52 7.59
CA ALA A 267 -7.50 34.95 7.34
C ALA A 267 -6.40 35.47 6.39
N ASN A 268 -5.29 34.75 6.21
CA ASN A 268 -4.20 35.19 5.35
C ASN A 268 -4.52 34.98 3.86
N PRO A 269 -4.58 36.05 3.03
CA PRO A 269 -4.90 35.95 1.61
C PRO A 269 -3.94 35.07 0.81
N ALA A 270 -2.68 34.90 1.25
CA ALA A 270 -1.69 34.06 0.58
C ALA A 270 -2.10 32.58 0.53
N TYR A 271 -2.91 32.11 1.49
CA TYR A 271 -3.34 30.71 1.57
C TYR A 271 -4.78 30.48 1.08
N ARG A 272 -5.47 31.51 0.54
CA ARG A 272 -6.91 31.46 0.25
C ARG A 272 -7.36 30.22 -0.55
N ASP A 273 -6.56 29.82 -1.54
CA ASP A 273 -6.84 28.68 -2.43
C ASP A 273 -5.90 27.49 -2.18
N LEU A 274 -5.26 27.44 -1.01
CA LEU A 274 -4.37 26.36 -0.61
C LEU A 274 -5.04 25.50 0.48
N PRO A 275 -4.76 24.19 0.55
CA PRO A 275 -5.14 23.37 1.68
C PRO A 275 -4.40 23.82 2.95
N ILE A 276 -4.99 23.54 4.11
CA ILE A 276 -4.28 23.53 5.39
C ILE A 276 -4.01 22.08 5.73
N ILE A 277 -2.76 21.63 5.61
CA ILE A 277 -2.41 20.24 5.93
C ILE A 277 -2.34 20.11 7.44
N VAL A 278 -3.11 19.17 7.99
CA VAL A 278 -3.10 18.86 9.41
C VAL A 278 -2.73 17.39 9.58
N GLY A 279 -1.70 17.09 10.36
CA GLY A 279 -1.26 15.72 10.66
C GLY A 279 -1.40 15.40 12.14
N GLY A 280 -1.88 14.20 12.46
CA GLY A 280 -2.00 13.68 13.81
C GLY A 280 -2.13 12.17 13.77
N HIS A 281 -1.97 11.48 14.90
CA HIS A 281 -1.95 10.02 14.88
C HIS A 281 -3.37 9.43 14.89
N LYS A 282 -4.20 9.78 15.88
CA LYS A 282 -5.57 9.23 16.01
C LYS A 282 -6.58 9.89 15.06
N PRO A 283 -7.52 9.13 14.49
CA PRO A 283 -8.60 9.68 13.67
C PRO A 283 -9.58 10.54 14.49
N VAL A 284 -10.56 11.12 13.80
CA VAL A 284 -11.67 11.88 14.40
C VAL A 284 -12.99 11.16 14.15
N PRO A 285 -13.94 11.16 15.11
CA PRO A 285 -15.16 10.37 15.00
C PRO A 285 -16.08 10.88 13.89
N GLY A 286 -16.92 9.98 13.36
CA GLY A 286 -17.90 10.27 12.31
C GLY A 286 -17.29 10.64 10.96
N THR A 287 -16.10 10.13 10.64
CA THR A 287 -15.38 10.43 9.40
C THR A 287 -14.87 9.19 8.66
N VAL A 288 -13.57 8.91 8.68
CA VAL A 288 -12.93 7.82 7.95
C VAL A 288 -13.07 6.51 8.73
N LEU A 289 -13.70 5.51 8.12
CA LEU A 289 -13.86 4.16 8.65
C LEU A 289 -14.23 4.14 10.15
N ASP A 290 -15.27 4.91 10.49
CA ASP A 290 -15.64 5.25 11.86
C ASP A 290 -15.92 4.02 12.74
N GLY A 291 -15.55 4.11 14.01
CA GLY A 291 -15.80 3.06 15.02
C GLY A 291 -14.84 1.87 14.99
N GLN A 292 -13.84 1.84 14.11
CA GLN A 292 -12.82 0.79 14.10
C GLN A 292 -11.69 1.00 15.12
N GLN A 293 -11.42 2.24 15.53
CA GLN A 293 -10.37 2.58 16.49
C GLN A 293 -10.72 3.78 17.37
N THR A 294 -9.88 4.03 18.39
CA THR A 294 -10.00 5.20 19.26
C THR A 294 -9.84 6.49 18.46
N ALA A 295 -10.79 7.42 18.62
CA ALA A 295 -10.82 8.68 17.90
C ALA A 295 -10.86 9.89 18.85
N ASN A 296 -10.51 11.07 18.33
CA ASN A 296 -10.44 12.32 19.11
C ASN A 296 -11.63 13.26 18.82
N PRO A 297 -12.70 13.26 19.65
CA PRO A 297 -13.86 14.13 19.44
C PRO A 297 -13.57 15.61 19.65
N ALA A 298 -12.65 15.98 20.55
CA ALA A 298 -12.31 17.38 20.81
C ALA A 298 -11.61 18.02 19.60
N LEU A 299 -10.67 17.30 18.99
CA LEU A 299 -10.02 17.72 17.74
C LEU A 299 -11.06 17.95 16.62
N ALA A 300 -12.03 17.05 16.48
CA ALA A 300 -13.09 17.18 15.48
C ALA A 300 -13.87 18.49 15.65
N GLN A 301 -14.22 18.84 16.89
CA GLN A 301 -14.92 20.08 17.23
C GLN A 301 -14.08 21.32 16.91
N ASP A 302 -12.79 21.27 17.22
CA ASP A 302 -11.86 22.38 17.02
C ASP A 302 -11.55 22.65 15.54
N MET A 303 -11.60 21.62 14.70
CA MET A 303 -11.41 21.74 13.26
C MET A 303 -12.69 22.07 12.48
N ALA A 304 -13.87 21.96 13.10
CA ALA A 304 -15.16 22.00 12.40
C ALA A 304 -15.48 23.32 11.65
N LYS A 305 -14.76 24.41 11.96
CA LYS A 305 -14.93 25.72 11.30
C LYS A 305 -13.94 25.97 10.15
N PHE A 306 -13.09 25.01 9.83
CA PHE A 306 -11.96 25.20 8.91
C PHE A 306 -12.02 24.22 7.72
N PRO A 307 -12.91 24.46 6.74
CA PRO A 307 -13.18 23.49 5.67
C PRO A 307 -12.03 23.27 4.68
N ARG A 308 -11.04 24.17 4.66
CA ARG A 308 -9.79 23.98 3.91
C ARG A 308 -8.80 23.04 4.60
N ALA A 309 -9.05 22.64 5.85
CA ALA A 309 -8.23 21.67 6.52
C ALA A 309 -8.37 20.29 5.87
N VAL A 310 -7.22 19.64 5.67
CA VAL A 310 -7.12 18.24 5.27
C VAL A 310 -6.37 17.54 6.38
N TYR A 311 -7.11 16.81 7.20
CA TYR A 311 -6.60 16.04 8.33
C TYR A 311 -6.19 14.66 7.86
N PHE A 312 -4.91 14.35 8.02
CA PHE A 312 -4.31 13.05 7.77
C PHE A 312 -4.08 12.37 9.11
N SER A 313 -4.58 11.13 9.24
CA SER A 313 -4.44 10.33 10.47
C SER A 313 -4.08 8.88 10.20
N GLY A 314 -3.16 8.36 11.00
CA GLY A 314 -2.79 6.95 11.08
C GLY A 314 -3.58 6.19 12.13
N HIS A 315 -2.88 5.42 12.97
CA HIS A 315 -3.38 4.63 14.12
C HIS A 315 -4.26 3.44 13.73
N SER A 316 -5.07 3.60 12.69
CA SER A 316 -6.06 2.62 12.29
C SER A 316 -5.50 1.42 11.56
N HIS A 317 -4.33 1.58 10.94
CA HIS A 317 -3.79 0.65 9.94
C HIS A 317 -4.74 0.34 8.78
N LEU A 318 -5.95 0.91 8.72
CA LEU A 318 -6.94 0.50 7.75
C LEU A 318 -6.47 0.84 6.34
N ASN A 319 -6.89 0.02 5.38
CA ASN A 319 -6.43 0.14 4.00
C ASN A 319 -6.90 1.42 3.29
N LEU A 320 -6.12 1.85 2.31
CA LEU A 320 -6.44 2.96 1.39
C LEU A 320 -7.31 2.53 0.21
N ASN A 321 -7.42 1.23 -0.08
CA ASN A 321 -8.25 0.76 -1.19
C ASN A 321 -9.72 1.13 -0.96
N ASP A 322 -10.15 1.09 0.31
CA ASP A 322 -11.50 1.42 0.72
C ASP A 322 -11.82 2.91 0.46
N PRO A 323 -12.87 3.20 -0.32
CA PRO A 323 -13.31 4.58 -0.58
C PRO A 323 -13.78 5.37 0.66
N ARG A 324 -14.06 4.67 1.78
CA ARG A 324 -14.39 5.27 3.07
C ARG A 324 -13.16 5.80 3.81
N ALA A 325 -11.94 5.52 3.33
CA ALA A 325 -10.69 6.07 3.85
C ALA A 325 -10.51 7.59 3.60
N ILE A 326 -11.46 8.24 2.93
CA ILE A 326 -11.60 9.70 2.87
C ILE A 326 -13.03 10.14 3.19
N HIS A 327 -13.18 11.20 3.97
CA HIS A 327 -14.47 11.76 4.35
C HIS A 327 -14.47 13.29 4.36
N GLN A 328 -15.55 13.91 3.91
CA GLN A 328 -15.78 15.34 3.97
C GLN A 328 -17.10 15.65 4.67
N LYS A 329 -16.99 16.31 5.83
CA LYS A 329 -18.13 16.82 6.61
C LYS A 329 -18.02 18.31 6.85
N ASN A 330 -17.12 18.68 7.75
CA ASN A 330 -16.78 20.07 8.08
C ASN A 330 -15.42 20.48 7.51
N PHE A 331 -14.54 19.50 7.37
CA PHE A 331 -13.22 19.52 6.76
C PHE A 331 -13.00 18.16 6.09
N THR A 332 -11.86 17.96 5.44
CA THR A 332 -11.52 16.65 4.85
C THR A 332 -10.72 15.83 5.86
N ALA A 333 -11.18 14.64 6.21
CA ALA A 333 -10.41 13.64 6.95
C ALA A 333 -9.95 12.55 5.99
N VAL A 334 -8.71 12.09 6.14
CA VAL A 334 -8.05 11.09 5.30
C VAL A 334 -7.32 10.12 6.22
N ASN A 335 -7.58 8.83 6.05
CA ASN A 335 -6.80 7.77 6.69
C ASN A 335 -5.50 7.58 5.90
N ASP A 336 -4.37 7.52 6.61
CA ASP A 336 -3.04 7.35 6.01
C ASP A 336 -2.70 5.90 5.71
N SER A 337 -3.45 4.97 6.32
CA SER A 337 -3.12 3.56 6.41
C SER A 337 -1.81 3.32 7.17
N SER A 338 -1.10 2.24 6.87
CA SER A 338 0.14 1.86 7.54
C SER A 338 1.25 1.55 6.55
N SER A 339 2.46 1.98 6.92
CA SER A 339 3.69 1.64 6.19
C SER A 339 4.25 0.27 6.58
N SER A 340 3.60 -0.48 7.47
CA SER A 340 4.06 -1.78 7.96
C SER A 340 3.16 -2.93 7.51
N TYR A 341 1.89 -2.88 7.91
CA TYR A 341 0.85 -3.83 7.53
C TYR A 341 -0.51 -3.12 7.60
N ILE A 342 -1.42 -3.43 6.69
CA ILE A 342 -2.76 -2.85 6.69
C ILE A 342 -3.79 -3.75 7.36
N GLU A 343 -4.87 -3.14 7.79
CA GLU A 343 -6.02 -3.77 8.39
C GLU A 343 -7.31 -3.58 7.55
N PHE A 344 -8.26 -4.47 7.82
CA PHE A 344 -9.63 -4.47 7.33
C PHE A 344 -10.58 -4.36 8.52
N ASP A 345 -11.82 -3.98 8.24
CA ASP A 345 -12.91 -4.15 9.20
C ASP A 345 -12.89 -5.59 9.78
N HIS A 346 -13.16 -5.74 11.07
CA HIS A 346 -13.26 -7.07 11.67
C HIS A 346 -14.48 -7.86 11.15
N GLY A 347 -14.44 -9.19 11.30
CA GLY A 347 -15.58 -10.06 11.01
C GLY A 347 -15.64 -10.62 9.59
N TYR A 348 -14.54 -10.52 8.84
CA TYR A 348 -14.35 -11.19 7.56
C TYR A 348 -13.34 -12.34 7.68
N GLN A 349 -13.44 -13.30 6.78
CA GLN A 349 -12.43 -14.30 6.54
C GLN A 349 -11.56 -13.86 5.36
N MET A 350 -10.30 -14.27 5.38
CA MET A 350 -9.39 -14.18 4.24
C MET A 350 -8.87 -15.59 3.92
N LEU A 351 -8.46 -15.79 2.66
CA LEU A 351 -7.66 -16.95 2.32
C LEU A 351 -6.22 -16.71 2.76
N ASP A 352 -5.69 -17.59 3.61
CA ASP A 352 -4.26 -17.62 3.98
C ASP A 352 -3.40 -18.12 2.81
N ALA A 353 -2.07 -18.17 3.03
CA ALA A 353 -1.14 -18.62 2.00
C ALA A 353 -1.35 -20.10 1.58
N GLU A 354 -2.00 -20.90 2.44
CA GLU A 354 -2.37 -22.30 2.16
C GLU A 354 -3.79 -22.44 1.60
N GLY A 355 -4.47 -21.34 1.28
CA GLY A 355 -5.82 -21.34 0.71
C GLY A 355 -6.92 -21.73 1.71
N LYS A 356 -6.66 -21.64 3.02
CA LYS A 356 -7.67 -21.88 4.06
C LYS A 356 -8.34 -20.59 4.49
N LEU A 357 -9.58 -20.70 4.95
CA LEU A 357 -10.27 -19.57 5.57
C LEU A 357 -9.69 -19.30 6.96
N ALA A 358 -9.21 -18.09 7.15
CA ALA A 358 -8.73 -17.60 8.42
C ALA A 358 -9.47 -16.33 8.82
N GLY A 359 -9.84 -16.22 10.10
CA GLY A 359 -10.38 -15.00 10.68
C GLY A 359 -9.30 -13.96 10.88
N ARG A 360 -8.82 -13.40 9.76
CA ARG A 360 -7.77 -12.38 9.69
C ARG A 360 -8.38 -11.07 9.26
N PHE A 361 -7.83 -10.00 9.80
CA PHE A 361 -8.12 -8.65 9.34
C PHE A 361 -6.85 -7.92 8.93
N GLU A 362 -5.67 -8.52 9.12
CA GLU A 362 -4.37 -7.94 8.82
C GLU A 362 -3.71 -8.59 7.60
N THR A 363 -3.01 -7.77 6.80
CA THR A 363 -2.23 -8.24 5.64
C THR A 363 -0.93 -7.45 5.57
N PRO A 364 0.21 -8.07 5.21
CA PRO A 364 1.53 -7.42 5.14
C PRO A 364 1.71 -6.48 3.93
N THR A 365 0.61 -5.98 3.39
CA THR A 365 0.60 -4.87 2.43
C THR A 365 0.95 -3.59 3.18
N ALA A 366 1.73 -2.72 2.55
CA ALA A 366 2.14 -1.44 3.11
C ALA A 366 1.75 -0.32 2.16
N GLN A 367 1.21 0.76 2.71
CA GLN A 367 0.58 1.84 1.96
C GLN A 367 1.03 3.22 2.43
N GLY A 368 0.77 4.21 1.59
CA GLY A 368 0.93 5.61 1.92
C GLY A 368 0.36 6.53 0.84
N LEU A 369 0.38 7.83 1.09
CA LEU A 369 -0.27 8.82 0.26
C LEU A 369 0.75 9.73 -0.42
N ALA A 370 0.78 9.71 -1.75
CA ALA A 370 1.55 10.66 -2.55
C ALA A 370 0.67 11.86 -2.90
N VAL A 371 0.85 12.96 -2.16
CA VAL A 371 0.01 14.15 -2.24
C VAL A 371 0.66 15.20 -3.14
N GLU A 372 -0.10 15.69 -4.11
CA GLU A 372 0.27 16.77 -5.01
C GLU A 372 -0.66 17.96 -4.81
N ILE A 373 -0.10 19.11 -4.44
CA ILE A 373 -0.87 20.31 -4.14
C ILE A 373 -0.75 21.28 -5.29
N TYR A 374 -1.89 21.70 -5.83
CA TYR A 374 -2.00 22.73 -6.85
C TYR A 374 -2.77 23.92 -6.28
N ARG A 375 -2.76 25.05 -6.98
CA ARG A 375 -3.63 26.17 -6.59
C ARG A 375 -5.09 25.75 -6.79
N GLY A 376 -5.87 25.75 -5.71
CA GLY A 376 -7.31 25.46 -5.73
C GLY A 376 -7.71 23.98 -5.76
N ARG A 377 -6.74 23.06 -5.78
CA ARG A 377 -7.00 21.62 -5.65
C ARG A 377 -5.81 20.85 -5.07
N THR A 378 -6.10 19.74 -4.42
CA THR A 378 -5.12 18.78 -3.91
C THR A 378 -5.46 17.40 -4.45
N VAL A 379 -4.48 16.72 -5.05
CA VAL A 379 -4.60 15.34 -5.52
C VAL A 379 -3.90 14.43 -4.53
N ILE A 380 -4.59 13.40 -4.07
CA ILE A 380 -4.08 12.39 -3.16
C ILE A 380 -4.01 11.06 -3.92
N ASN A 381 -2.79 10.64 -4.25
CA ASN A 381 -2.54 9.37 -4.90
C ASN A 381 -2.34 8.29 -3.83
N ARG A 382 -3.07 7.19 -3.95
CA ARG A 382 -3.04 6.08 -2.99
C ARG A 382 -2.03 5.03 -3.46
N ILE A 383 -0.94 4.85 -2.72
CA ILE A 383 0.21 4.07 -3.18
C ILE A 383 0.40 2.83 -2.33
N ASN A 384 0.51 1.68 -2.97
CA ASN A 384 1.05 0.48 -2.37
C ASN A 384 2.57 0.56 -2.42
N LEU A 385 3.21 0.67 -1.26
CA LEU A 385 4.66 0.51 -1.11
C LEU A 385 5.06 -0.96 -1.26
N ASN A 386 4.17 -1.87 -0.87
CA ASN A 386 4.17 -3.29 -1.16
C ASN A 386 2.71 -3.78 -1.17
N ALA A 387 2.32 -4.59 -2.16
CA ALA A 387 1.02 -5.29 -2.21
C ALA A 387 1.17 -6.74 -2.67
N ASP A 388 2.32 -7.36 -2.41
CA ASP A 388 2.51 -8.77 -2.70
C ASP A 388 1.69 -9.66 -1.76
N LEU A 389 1.16 -10.75 -2.30
CA LEU A 389 0.49 -11.78 -1.52
C LEU A 389 1.47 -12.48 -0.55
N HIS A 390 1.29 -12.22 0.73
CA HIS A 390 1.93 -12.95 1.82
C HIS A 390 0.94 -13.13 2.98
N ASP A 391 1.22 -14.05 3.89
CA ASP A 391 0.48 -14.19 5.15
C ASP A 391 1.18 -13.38 6.25
N ILE A 392 0.45 -12.68 7.10
CA ILE A 392 1.04 -12.03 8.27
C ILE A 392 1.47 -13.03 9.35
N TYR A 393 0.98 -14.27 9.28
CA TYR A 393 1.27 -15.33 10.25
C TYR A 393 1.85 -16.57 9.59
N THR A 394 3.17 -16.70 9.61
CA THR A 394 3.86 -17.85 8.99
C THR A 394 4.42 -18.78 10.06
N GLY A 395 4.11 -20.07 9.97
CA GLY A 395 4.70 -21.10 10.83
C GLY A 395 4.44 -20.88 12.33
N GLY A 396 3.29 -20.32 12.70
CA GLY A 396 2.97 -20.04 14.10
C GLY A 396 3.48 -18.68 14.62
N LYS A 397 4.00 -17.81 13.76
CA LYS A 397 4.63 -16.54 14.17
C LYS A 397 4.10 -15.36 13.38
N TRP A 398 3.79 -14.28 14.09
CA TRP A 398 3.41 -12.99 13.51
C TRP A 398 4.62 -12.29 12.90
N SER A 399 4.49 -11.76 11.67
CA SER A 399 5.51 -10.96 11.00
C SER A 399 4.94 -10.11 9.86
N ALA A 400 5.18 -8.80 9.92
CA ALA A 400 4.94 -7.86 8.82
C ALA A 400 6.19 -7.58 7.95
N ASN A 401 7.32 -8.25 8.23
CA ASN A 401 8.64 -7.87 7.70
C ASN A 401 9.07 -8.67 6.47
N TRP A 402 8.20 -8.77 5.47
CA TRP A 402 8.52 -9.44 4.20
C TRP A 402 9.60 -8.68 3.45
N LYS A 403 10.58 -9.42 2.91
CA LYS A 403 11.79 -8.84 2.32
C LYS A 403 11.62 -8.61 0.81
N PRO A 404 12.07 -7.47 0.27
CA PRO A 404 12.13 -7.25 -1.17
C PRO A 404 13.18 -8.18 -1.85
N PRO A 405 13.17 -8.34 -3.18
CA PRO A 405 12.37 -7.61 -4.16
C PRO A 405 10.89 -8.02 -4.16
N TYR A 406 10.01 -7.01 -4.13
CA TYR A 406 8.57 -7.23 -4.27
C TYR A 406 8.19 -7.33 -5.75
N GLN A 407 7.15 -8.11 -6.02
CA GLN A 407 6.54 -8.20 -7.34
C GLN A 407 5.62 -7.01 -7.63
N SER A 408 5.10 -6.36 -6.59
CA SER A 408 4.19 -5.22 -6.60
C SER A 408 4.56 -4.16 -5.56
N ASP A 409 5.66 -3.48 -5.83
CA ASP A 409 6.05 -2.22 -5.23
C ASP A 409 5.68 -1.04 -6.13
N GLY A 410 5.19 0.05 -5.53
CA GLY A 410 4.82 1.27 -6.26
C GLY A 410 3.62 1.12 -7.19
N THR A 411 2.67 0.25 -6.82
CA THR A 411 1.37 0.14 -7.51
C THR A 411 0.35 1.09 -6.87
N LEU A 412 -0.78 1.30 -7.56
CA LEU A 412 -1.88 2.12 -7.07
C LEU A 412 -2.84 1.28 -6.24
N ALA A 413 -3.22 1.75 -5.05
CA ALA A 413 -4.29 1.14 -4.24
C ALA A 413 -5.70 1.48 -4.79
N GLY A 414 -5.76 2.39 -5.75
CA GLY A 414 -6.93 2.68 -6.58
C GLY A 414 -6.83 4.08 -7.17
N GLU A 415 -7.93 4.58 -7.74
CA GLU A 415 -8.01 5.92 -8.33
C GLU A 415 -7.64 7.01 -7.30
N PRO A 416 -7.01 8.12 -7.72
CA PRO A 416 -6.66 9.22 -6.83
C PRO A 416 -7.89 9.97 -6.33
N TRP A 417 -7.77 10.57 -5.14
CA TRP A 417 -8.77 11.50 -4.64
C TRP A 417 -8.39 12.94 -5.00
N GLU A 418 -9.38 13.77 -5.34
CA GLU A 418 -9.19 15.19 -5.61
C GLU A 418 -10.04 16.05 -4.67
N ILE A 419 -9.37 16.86 -3.84
CA ILE A 419 -9.99 17.81 -2.93
C ILE A 419 -9.96 19.19 -3.58
N LYS A 420 -11.11 19.83 -3.71
CA LYS A 420 -11.23 21.20 -4.25
C LYS A 420 -11.10 22.23 -3.14
N THR A 421 -10.08 23.08 -3.21
CA THR A 421 -9.79 24.13 -2.21
C THR A 421 -10.02 25.55 -2.73
N ALA A 422 -10.45 25.72 -3.98
CA ALA A 422 -10.62 27.02 -4.62
C ALA A 422 -11.82 27.84 -4.10
N GLY A 423 -11.60 29.14 -3.92
CA GLY A 423 -12.63 30.16 -3.76
C GLY A 423 -13.17 30.35 -2.34
N GLY A 424 -12.37 29.99 -1.33
CA GLY A 424 -12.65 30.21 0.09
C GLY A 424 -13.67 29.25 0.70
N ASP A 425 -13.79 29.29 2.02
CA ASP A 425 -14.41 28.27 2.86
C ASP A 425 -15.83 27.87 2.44
N ALA A 426 -16.72 28.83 2.18
CA ALA A 426 -18.09 28.55 1.77
C ALA A 426 -18.17 27.84 0.41
N LYS A 427 -17.26 28.13 -0.53
CA LYS A 427 -17.21 27.45 -1.83
C LYS A 427 -16.58 26.06 -1.69
N VAL A 428 -15.58 25.92 -0.82
CA VAL A 428 -14.95 24.63 -0.51
C VAL A 428 -15.99 23.63 0.03
N VAL A 429 -16.82 24.04 0.99
CA VAL A 429 -17.90 23.17 1.52
C VAL A 429 -18.87 22.74 0.43
N ARG A 430 -19.30 23.64 -0.47
CA ARG A 430 -20.18 23.29 -1.59
C ARG A 430 -19.53 22.34 -2.61
N ASN A 431 -18.20 22.28 -2.64
CA ASN A 431 -17.43 21.43 -3.54
C ASN A 431 -17.03 20.09 -2.90
N PHE A 432 -17.44 19.81 -1.66
CA PHE A 432 -17.17 18.52 -1.03
C PHE A 432 -17.74 17.39 -1.88
N THR A 433 -16.87 16.45 -2.22
CA THR A 433 -17.15 15.32 -3.09
C THR A 433 -17.32 14.06 -2.24
N TYR A 434 -16.53 13.87 -1.20
CA TYR A 434 -16.47 12.65 -0.37
C TYR A 434 -17.41 12.71 0.84
N THR A 435 -18.67 13.08 0.61
CA THR A 435 -19.70 13.18 1.65
C THR A 435 -20.51 11.89 1.75
N ASP A 436 -21.23 11.68 2.86
CA ASP A 436 -22.15 10.54 3.02
C ASP A 436 -23.21 10.49 1.90
N ALA A 437 -23.70 11.65 1.46
CA ALA A 437 -24.71 11.75 0.41
C ALA A 437 -24.19 11.28 -0.96
N ASN A 438 -22.88 11.35 -1.18
CA ASN A 438 -22.21 11.06 -2.46
C ASN A 438 -21.53 9.69 -2.49
N ARG A 439 -21.68 8.85 -1.45
CA ARG A 439 -21.14 7.48 -1.46
C ARG A 439 -21.77 6.64 -2.55
N ASN A 440 -21.03 5.66 -3.05
CA ASN A 440 -21.48 4.79 -4.13
C ASN A 440 -22.79 4.08 -3.76
N ARG A 441 -23.70 3.99 -4.73
CA ARG A 441 -25.00 3.30 -4.63
C ARG A 441 -25.18 2.24 -5.70
N ARG A 442 -24.17 2.05 -6.55
CA ARG A 442 -24.17 1.06 -7.63
C ARG A 442 -23.66 -0.23 -7.04
N ALA A 443 -24.44 -1.29 -7.25
CA ALA A 443 -24.08 -2.59 -6.72
C ALA A 443 -23.06 -3.30 -7.62
N PRO A 444 -22.23 -4.19 -7.04
CA PRO A 444 -21.37 -5.07 -7.80
C PRO A 444 -22.14 -5.91 -8.83
N ARG A 445 -21.45 -6.30 -9.90
CA ARG A 445 -22.00 -7.17 -10.94
C ARG A 445 -21.07 -8.33 -11.28
N TRP A 446 -21.67 -9.48 -11.58
CA TRP A 446 -20.95 -10.63 -12.13
C TRP A 446 -20.55 -10.37 -13.58
N THR A 447 -19.33 -10.77 -13.95
CA THR A 447 -18.79 -10.61 -15.31
C THR A 447 -19.11 -11.79 -16.22
N SER A 448 -19.62 -12.88 -15.66
CA SER A 448 -19.98 -14.12 -16.32
C SER A 448 -21.40 -14.51 -15.93
N SER A 449 -22.10 -15.19 -16.84
CA SER A 449 -23.41 -15.81 -16.54
C SER A 449 -23.29 -17.03 -15.62
N HIS A 450 -22.08 -17.57 -15.46
CA HIS A 450 -21.80 -18.73 -14.61
C HIS A 450 -20.55 -18.49 -13.75
N PRO A 451 -20.57 -17.51 -12.82
CA PRO A 451 -19.39 -17.09 -12.08
C PRO A 451 -18.94 -18.10 -11.01
N LEU A 452 -19.70 -19.17 -10.79
CA LEU A 452 -19.45 -20.18 -9.77
C LEU A 452 -19.17 -21.55 -10.38
N SER A 453 -18.10 -22.20 -9.92
CA SER A 453 -17.76 -23.56 -10.32
C SER A 453 -17.21 -24.38 -9.16
N ALA A 454 -17.34 -25.71 -9.25
CA ALA A 454 -16.74 -26.63 -8.28
C ALA A 454 -15.28 -26.91 -8.67
N GLN A 455 -14.38 -26.82 -7.71
CA GLN A 455 -12.98 -27.18 -7.83
C GLN A 455 -12.62 -28.25 -6.80
N THR A 456 -11.50 -28.93 -7.02
CA THR A 456 -10.87 -29.78 -6.01
C THR A 456 -9.82 -28.93 -5.32
N GLY A 457 -9.99 -28.69 -4.02
CA GLY A 457 -8.99 -28.01 -3.20
C GLY A 457 -7.71 -28.83 -3.08
N GLU A 458 -6.63 -28.19 -2.63
CA GLU A 458 -5.32 -28.85 -2.52
C GLU A 458 -5.32 -30.04 -1.53
N ASP A 459 -6.19 -30.01 -0.54
CA ASP A 459 -6.43 -31.09 0.42
C ASP A 459 -7.37 -32.21 -0.12
N GLY A 460 -7.73 -32.14 -1.40
CA GLY A 460 -8.67 -33.06 -2.06
C GLY A 460 -10.13 -32.82 -1.72
N ARG A 461 -10.47 -31.80 -0.91
CA ARG A 461 -11.85 -31.46 -0.55
C ARG A 461 -12.52 -30.63 -1.65
N LEU A 462 -13.83 -30.45 -1.49
CA LEU A 462 -14.58 -29.57 -2.37
C LEU A 462 -14.17 -28.11 -2.13
N ALA A 463 -13.89 -27.37 -3.20
CA ALA A 463 -13.75 -25.91 -3.16
C ALA A 463 -14.77 -25.26 -4.10
N LEU A 464 -15.27 -24.09 -3.71
CA LEU A 464 -16.12 -23.24 -4.53
C LEU A 464 -15.26 -22.16 -5.18
N ARG A 465 -15.06 -22.25 -6.50
CA ARG A 465 -14.45 -21.17 -7.26
C ARG A 465 -15.46 -20.08 -7.54
N ILE A 466 -15.08 -18.85 -7.21
CA ILE A 466 -15.81 -17.62 -7.46
C ILE A 466 -14.98 -16.80 -8.46
N GLU A 467 -15.49 -16.62 -9.68
CA GLU A 467 -14.95 -15.60 -10.59
C GLU A 467 -15.22 -14.21 -10.01
N GLN A 468 -14.19 -13.37 -9.97
CA GLN A 468 -14.29 -12.08 -9.28
C GLN A 468 -15.37 -11.19 -9.92
N ALA A 469 -16.28 -10.68 -9.09
CA ALA A 469 -17.24 -9.65 -9.50
C ALA A 469 -16.51 -8.33 -9.79
N LYS A 470 -17.19 -7.42 -10.48
CA LYS A 470 -16.71 -6.06 -10.71
C LYS A 470 -17.66 -5.04 -10.12
N ASP A 471 -17.09 -3.97 -9.63
CA ASP A 471 -17.78 -2.79 -9.16
C ASP A 471 -17.15 -1.55 -9.82
N ASP A 472 -17.85 -0.42 -9.82
CA ASP A 472 -17.30 0.84 -10.32
C ASP A 472 -16.40 1.55 -9.30
N GLU A 473 -16.41 1.12 -8.03
CA GLU A 473 -15.49 1.56 -7.00
C GLU A 473 -14.66 0.37 -6.48
N LEU A 474 -15.30 -0.59 -5.80
CA LEU A 474 -14.61 -1.72 -5.17
C LEU A 474 -15.59 -2.84 -4.79
N VAL A 475 -15.30 -4.09 -5.17
CA VAL A 475 -15.91 -5.25 -4.48
C VAL A 475 -15.12 -5.46 -3.20
N TYR A 476 -15.78 -5.44 -2.04
CA TYR A 476 -15.12 -5.56 -0.74
C TYR A 476 -15.04 -7.02 -0.30
N HIS A 477 -16.17 -7.73 -0.37
CA HIS A 477 -16.26 -9.12 0.07
C HIS A 477 -17.35 -9.89 -0.68
N TYR A 478 -17.33 -11.21 -0.48
CA TYR A 478 -18.40 -12.12 -0.88
C TYR A 478 -19.10 -12.67 0.36
N LYS A 479 -20.43 -12.62 0.38
CA LYS A 479 -21.25 -13.44 1.30
C LYS A 479 -21.42 -14.81 0.64
N VAL A 480 -20.90 -15.84 1.26
CA VAL A 480 -20.92 -17.22 0.74
C VAL A 480 -21.77 -18.07 1.66
N ARG A 481 -22.75 -18.77 1.07
CA ARG A 481 -23.55 -19.78 1.74
C ARG A 481 -23.53 -21.08 0.95
N VAL A 482 -23.24 -22.19 1.61
CA VAL A 482 -23.27 -23.53 1.01
C VAL A 482 -24.12 -24.43 1.87
N THR A 483 -25.13 -25.05 1.26
CA THR A 483 -26.00 -26.03 1.92
C THR A 483 -25.96 -27.36 1.19
N ARG A 484 -26.30 -28.45 1.86
CA ARG A 484 -26.58 -29.72 1.18
C ARG A 484 -27.88 -29.60 0.37
N ALA A 485 -27.88 -30.12 -0.86
CA ALA A 485 -29.03 -30.01 -1.75
C ALA A 485 -30.17 -30.99 -1.42
N ASP A 486 -29.90 -32.05 -0.68
CA ASP A 486 -30.87 -33.10 -0.31
C ASP A 486 -31.76 -32.71 0.88
N ASN A 487 -31.18 -32.06 1.90
CA ASN A 487 -31.88 -31.73 3.14
C ASN A 487 -31.75 -30.27 3.58
N GLY A 488 -30.99 -29.43 2.85
CA GLY A 488 -30.81 -28.02 3.17
C GLY A 488 -29.88 -27.72 4.33
N THR A 489 -29.21 -28.73 4.94
CA THR A 489 -28.27 -28.51 6.05
C THR A 489 -27.15 -27.57 5.61
N GLU A 490 -26.87 -26.56 6.43
CA GLU A 490 -25.79 -25.60 6.20
C GLU A 490 -24.42 -26.21 6.43
N VAL A 491 -23.50 -25.96 5.50
CA VAL A 491 -22.14 -26.50 5.50
C VAL A 491 -21.11 -25.38 5.66
N LEU A 492 -21.39 -24.21 5.07
CA LEU A 492 -20.56 -23.02 5.17
C LEU A 492 -21.45 -21.78 5.08
N THR A 493 -21.29 -20.86 6.03
CA THR A 493 -21.75 -19.47 5.91
C THR A 493 -20.62 -18.57 6.35
N THR A 494 -20.17 -17.70 5.45
CA THR A 494 -19.02 -16.83 5.72
C THR A 494 -19.05 -15.56 4.88
N LYS A 495 -18.33 -14.54 5.33
CA LYS A 495 -17.95 -13.37 4.53
C LYS A 495 -16.47 -13.49 4.20
N VAL A 496 -16.11 -13.47 2.94
CA VAL A 496 -14.71 -13.59 2.51
C VAL A 496 -14.28 -12.32 1.80
N ALA A 497 -13.22 -11.65 2.27
CA ALA A 497 -12.65 -10.49 1.59
C ALA A 497 -12.19 -10.89 0.18
N ASN A 498 -12.42 -10.05 -0.82
CA ASN A 498 -12.14 -10.41 -2.22
C ASN A 498 -10.64 -10.32 -2.61
N ARG A 499 -9.77 -10.02 -1.63
CA ARG A 499 -8.34 -9.78 -1.78
C ARG A 499 -7.98 -8.56 -2.64
N PHE A 500 -8.71 -7.46 -2.51
CA PHE A 500 -8.34 -6.19 -3.13
C PHE A 500 -7.03 -5.58 -2.60
N ASP A 501 -6.53 -6.07 -1.45
CA ASP A 501 -5.28 -5.65 -0.83
C ASP A 501 -4.04 -6.02 -1.63
N VAL A 502 -4.13 -7.04 -2.48
CA VAL A 502 -2.97 -7.55 -3.22
C VAL A 502 -2.97 -7.10 -4.66
N VAL A 503 -1.78 -6.84 -5.18
CA VAL A 503 -1.52 -6.61 -6.59
C VAL A 503 -0.39 -7.54 -7.02
N PRO A 504 -0.54 -8.31 -8.11
CA PRO A 504 -1.73 -8.42 -8.91
C PRO A 504 -2.84 -9.23 -8.23
N ALA A 505 -4.08 -8.77 -8.35
CA ALA A 505 -5.25 -9.45 -7.81
C ALA A 505 -5.61 -10.68 -8.65
N ALA A 506 -5.97 -11.79 -8.00
CA ALA A 506 -6.47 -12.97 -8.70
C ALA A 506 -7.79 -12.66 -9.43
N ASP A 507 -8.05 -13.30 -10.57
CA ASP A 507 -9.33 -13.17 -11.29
C ASP A 507 -10.43 -14.09 -10.75
N SER A 508 -10.06 -15.00 -9.85
CA SER A 508 -10.98 -15.88 -9.14
C SER A 508 -10.42 -16.27 -7.77
N MET A 509 -11.30 -16.73 -6.89
CA MET A 509 -10.97 -17.23 -5.56
C MET A 509 -11.54 -18.63 -5.36
N ASP A 510 -10.76 -19.52 -4.76
CA ASP A 510 -11.21 -20.86 -4.40
C ASP A 510 -11.50 -20.90 -2.90
N ILE A 511 -12.80 -20.93 -2.56
CA ILE A 511 -13.25 -20.96 -1.17
C ILE A 511 -13.36 -22.43 -0.72
N PRO A 512 -12.58 -22.87 0.29
CA PRO A 512 -12.66 -24.24 0.78
C PRO A 512 -14.05 -24.50 1.39
N VAL A 513 -14.69 -25.57 0.96
CA VAL A 513 -15.95 -26.05 1.53
C VAL A 513 -15.61 -27.21 2.47
N PRO A 514 -16.11 -27.26 3.71
CA PRO A 514 -15.83 -28.34 4.65
C PRO A 514 -16.61 -29.62 4.30
N ALA A 515 -16.55 -30.05 3.03
CA ALA A 515 -17.17 -31.24 2.47
C ALA A 515 -16.18 -32.03 1.61
N LYS A 516 -16.33 -33.35 1.55
CA LYS A 516 -15.59 -34.21 0.62
C LYS A 516 -16.31 -34.25 -0.74
N ARG A 517 -15.60 -34.59 -1.81
CA ARG A 517 -16.21 -34.91 -3.11
C ARG A 517 -16.62 -36.38 -3.13
N ASP A 518 -17.71 -36.70 -2.44
CA ASP A 518 -18.26 -38.06 -2.27
C ASP A 518 -19.55 -38.29 -3.07
N GLY A 519 -19.86 -37.41 -4.02
CA GLY A 519 -21.06 -37.46 -4.86
C GLY A 519 -22.29 -36.78 -4.25
N VAL A 520 -22.21 -36.29 -3.01
CA VAL A 520 -23.24 -35.43 -2.41
C VAL A 520 -23.30 -34.10 -3.17
N LYS A 521 -24.52 -33.65 -3.48
CA LYS A 521 -24.74 -32.37 -4.15
C LYS A 521 -24.87 -31.26 -3.12
N TYR A 522 -24.20 -30.14 -3.35
CA TYR A 522 -24.28 -28.94 -2.52
C TYR A 522 -24.83 -27.77 -3.33
N ARG A 523 -25.66 -26.92 -2.73
CA ARG A 523 -26.11 -25.67 -3.33
C ARG A 523 -25.30 -24.52 -2.75
N ALA A 524 -24.54 -23.84 -3.60
CA ALA A 524 -23.79 -22.64 -3.26
C ALA A 524 -24.57 -21.39 -3.71
N GLU A 525 -24.62 -20.40 -2.84
CA GLU A 525 -25.15 -19.06 -3.08
C GLU A 525 -24.07 -18.04 -2.73
N VAL A 526 -23.78 -17.13 -3.66
CA VAL A 526 -22.78 -16.09 -3.47
C VAL A 526 -23.34 -14.73 -3.84
N ILE A 527 -23.12 -13.75 -2.98
CA ILE A 527 -23.44 -12.34 -3.23
C ILE A 527 -22.14 -11.54 -3.08
N ALA A 528 -21.73 -10.85 -4.14
CA ALA A 528 -20.69 -9.82 -4.07
C ALA A 528 -21.24 -8.54 -3.43
N VAL A 529 -20.44 -7.94 -2.55
CA VAL A 529 -20.80 -6.74 -1.76
C VAL A 529 -19.67 -5.71 -1.85
N ASP A 530 -20.02 -4.46 -2.12
CA ASP A 530 -19.05 -3.35 -2.14
C ASP A 530 -18.77 -2.80 -0.73
N ALA A 531 -17.92 -1.78 -0.63
CA ALA A 531 -17.57 -1.13 0.63
C ALA A 531 -18.78 -0.41 1.30
N GLN A 532 -19.82 -0.06 0.52
CA GLN A 532 -21.00 0.66 1.00
C GLN A 532 -22.16 -0.26 1.37
N GLY A 533 -21.97 -1.58 1.21
CA GLY A 533 -22.97 -2.59 1.49
C GLY A 533 -23.98 -2.83 0.36
N ASN A 534 -23.77 -2.24 -0.83
CA ASN A 534 -24.57 -2.54 -2.02
C ASN A 534 -24.29 -3.98 -2.46
N GLN A 535 -25.34 -4.70 -2.88
CA GLN A 535 -25.28 -6.13 -3.12
C GLN A 535 -25.63 -6.48 -4.56
N SER A 536 -24.79 -7.31 -5.17
CA SER A 536 -25.09 -7.94 -6.46
C SER A 536 -26.32 -8.85 -6.40
N GLN A 537 -26.80 -9.26 -7.58
CA GLN A 537 -27.71 -10.40 -7.69
C GLN A 537 -27.03 -11.67 -7.18
N VAL A 538 -27.79 -12.55 -6.52
CA VAL A 538 -27.25 -13.82 -6.03
C VAL A 538 -26.83 -14.72 -7.20
N ALA A 539 -25.59 -15.20 -7.16
CA ALA A 539 -25.12 -16.28 -8.02
C ALA A 539 -25.38 -17.62 -7.35
N VAL A 540 -25.93 -18.58 -8.09
CA VAL A 540 -26.30 -19.90 -7.55
C VAL A 540 -25.65 -21.02 -8.36
N LYS A 541 -25.10 -22.03 -7.69
CA LYS A 541 -24.55 -23.22 -8.35
C LYS A 541 -24.78 -24.48 -7.52
N VAL A 542 -25.12 -25.57 -8.21
CA VAL A 542 -25.05 -26.91 -7.62
C VAL A 542 -23.64 -27.46 -7.83
N LEU A 543 -22.92 -27.70 -6.74
CA LEU A 543 -21.60 -28.33 -6.70
C LEU A 543 -21.77 -29.85 -6.58
N LYS A 544 -20.89 -30.60 -7.23
CA LYS A 544 -20.85 -32.07 -7.21
C LYS A 544 -19.42 -32.56 -7.06
#